data_AF-A0A6J6MDX3-F1
#
_entry.id   AF-A0A6J6MDX3-F1
#
_cell.length_a   1.000
_cell.length_b   1.000
_cell.length_c   1.000
_cell.angle_alpha   90.00
_cell.angle_beta   90.00
_cell.angle_gamma   90.00
#
_symmetry.space_group_name_H-M   'P 1'
#
loop_
_entity.id
_entity.type
_entity.pdbx_description
1 polymer ?
#
loop_
_entity_poly.entity_id
_entity_poly.type
_entity_poly.pdbx_seq_one_letter_code
_entity_poly.pdbx_strand_id
1 'polypeptide(L)'
;MNGNRWWNIKHPSPYAERIAQWESPSAGTEVLTTDQVHMEEVMLGVRLAQGIALDTVSVDRVKDLVAGGLVDPNGVAMGRIQLTLAGRLLADAVIRDLLSD
;
A
#
# COMPACT_ATOMS: atom_id res chain seq x y z
N MET A 1 -10.01 0.42 10.62
CA MET A 1 -10.83 1.64 10.83
C MET A 1 -10.07 2.56 11.77
N ASN A 2 -10.02 3.86 11.49
CA ASN A 2 -9.36 4.87 12.35
C ASN A 2 -7.89 4.56 12.68
N GLY A 3 -7.10 4.06 11.72
CA GLY A 3 -5.70 3.66 11.96
C GLY A 3 -5.52 2.29 12.60
N ASN A 4 -6.61 1.57 12.90
CA ASN A 4 -6.53 0.23 13.47
C ASN A 4 -6.75 -0.85 12.41
N ARG A 5 -5.85 -1.83 12.40
CA ARG A 5 -6.07 -3.10 11.72
C ARG A 5 -6.64 -4.09 12.74
N TRP A 6 -7.58 -4.90 12.31
CA TRP A 6 -8.18 -5.96 13.12
C TRP A 6 -8.37 -7.18 12.24
N TRP A 7 -8.40 -8.35 12.87
CA TRP A 7 -8.62 -9.59 12.15
C TRP A 7 -9.49 -10.53 12.98
N ASN A 8 -10.21 -11.37 12.25
CA ASN A 8 -11.03 -12.43 12.83
C ASN A 8 -10.21 -13.68 13.13
N ILE A 9 -10.80 -14.59 13.89
CA ILE A 9 -10.31 -15.97 13.97
C ILE A 9 -10.18 -16.54 12.56
N LYS A 10 -9.02 -17.13 12.26
CA LYS A 10 -8.69 -17.68 10.93
C LYS A 10 -9.56 -18.88 10.55
N HIS A 11 -9.89 -19.74 11.52
CA HIS A 11 -10.61 -20.99 11.26
C HIS A 11 -12.13 -20.76 11.17
N PRO A 12 -12.80 -21.25 10.11
CA PRO A 12 -14.24 -21.05 9.92
C PRO A 12 -15.12 -21.61 11.05
N SER A 13 -14.76 -22.76 11.66
CA SER A 13 -15.56 -23.38 12.72
C SER A 13 -15.67 -22.52 13.99
N PRO A 14 -14.57 -22.11 14.65
CA PRO A 14 -14.65 -21.23 15.81
C PRO A 14 -15.15 -19.82 15.47
N TYR A 15 -14.95 -19.36 14.23
CA TYR A 15 -15.59 -18.13 13.75
C TYR A 15 -17.12 -18.26 13.78
N ALA A 16 -17.66 -19.33 13.20
CA ALA A 16 -19.10 -19.57 13.12
C ALA A 16 -19.73 -19.79 14.51
N GLU A 17 -19.02 -20.45 15.42
CA GLU A 17 -19.46 -20.63 16.81
C GLU A 17 -19.65 -19.30 17.53
N ARG A 18 -18.67 -18.38 17.44
CA ARG A 18 -18.79 -17.04 18.05
C ARG A 18 -19.96 -16.24 17.47
N ILE A 19 -20.13 -16.28 16.15
CA ILE A 19 -21.28 -15.62 15.50
C ILE A 19 -22.61 -16.21 16.00
N ALA A 20 -22.71 -17.54 16.12
CA ALA A 20 -23.93 -18.19 16.62
C ALA A 20 -24.26 -17.83 18.08
N GLN A 21 -23.23 -17.47 18.86
CA GLN A 21 -23.36 -17.03 20.25
C GLN A 21 -23.52 -15.50 20.39
N TRP A 22 -23.65 -14.76 19.28
CA TRP A 22 -23.67 -13.28 19.25
C TRP A 22 -22.41 -12.63 19.84
N GLU A 23 -21.28 -13.32 19.79
CA GLU A 23 -19.97 -12.84 20.20
C GLU A 23 -19.17 -12.28 19.02
N SER A 24 -18.25 -11.36 19.31
CA SER A 24 -17.33 -10.85 18.28
C SER A 24 -16.34 -11.93 17.83
N PRO A 25 -16.20 -12.20 16.53
CA PRO A 25 -15.18 -13.12 16.01
C PRO A 25 -13.77 -12.53 15.98
N SER A 26 -13.59 -11.27 16.42
CA SER A 26 -12.28 -10.61 16.43
C SER A 26 -11.29 -11.40 17.28
N ALA A 27 -10.12 -11.67 16.71
CA ALA A 27 -9.02 -12.38 17.35
C ALA A 27 -7.90 -11.44 17.80
N GLY A 28 -7.86 -10.22 17.26
CA GLY A 28 -6.85 -9.24 17.62
C GLY A 28 -7.02 -7.93 16.86
N THR A 29 -6.35 -6.91 17.40
CA THR A 29 -6.25 -5.57 16.81
C THR A 29 -4.82 -5.05 16.97
N GLU A 30 -4.43 -4.15 16.09
CA GLU A 30 -3.21 -3.34 16.22
C GLU A 30 -3.53 -1.89 15.84
N VAL A 31 -2.85 -0.95 16.48
CA VAL A 31 -2.86 0.47 16.11
C VAL A 31 -1.63 0.71 15.25
N LEU A 32 -1.84 1.15 14.01
CA LEU A 32 -0.74 1.42 13.08
C LEU A 32 -0.06 2.74 13.45
N THR A 33 1.27 2.74 13.35
CA THR A 33 2.09 3.95 13.41
C THR A 33 1.90 4.78 12.13
N THR A 34 2.26 6.07 12.17
CA THR A 34 2.23 6.94 11.00
C THR A 34 3.06 6.39 9.84
N ASP A 35 4.23 5.83 10.13
CA ASP A 35 5.12 5.24 9.11
C ASP A 35 4.50 3.98 8.48
N GLN A 36 3.79 3.15 9.26
CA GLN A 36 3.06 2.00 8.73
C GLN A 36 1.90 2.40 7.84
N VAL A 37 1.14 3.44 8.24
CA VAL A 37 0.06 4.00 7.42
C VAL A 37 0.61 4.56 6.11
N HIS A 38 1.71 5.31 6.18
CA HIS A 38 2.37 5.87 5.01
C HIS A 38 2.91 4.77 4.07
N MET A 39 3.55 3.74 4.63
CA MET A 39 4.02 2.60 3.87
C MET A 39 2.86 1.84 3.19
N GLU A 40 1.73 1.64 3.88
CA GLU A 40 0.52 1.07 3.26
C GLU A 40 -0.03 1.93 2.12
N GLU A 41 -0.09 3.24 2.31
CA GLU A 41 -0.55 4.20 1.30
C GLU A 41 0.28 4.07 0.01
N VAL A 42 1.62 4.03 0.13
CA VAL A 42 2.52 3.84 -1.01
C VAL A 42 2.34 2.45 -1.62
N MET A 43 2.40 1.39 -0.81
CA MET A 43 2.32 0.00 -1.27
C MET A 43 1.03 -0.31 -2.04
N LEU A 44 -0.11 0.16 -1.54
CA LEU A 44 -1.41 -0.10 -2.15
C LEU A 44 -1.70 0.90 -3.26
N GLY A 45 -1.43 2.18 -3.04
CA GLY A 45 -1.76 3.25 -3.97
C GLY A 45 -0.99 3.15 -5.29
N VAL A 46 0.29 2.79 -5.26
CA VAL A 46 1.12 2.72 -6.49
C VAL A 46 0.64 1.63 -7.45
N ARG A 47 -0.11 0.64 -6.94
CA ARG A 47 -0.71 -0.45 -7.73
C ARG A 47 -2.01 -0.04 -8.43
N LEU A 48 -2.59 1.09 -8.04
CA LEU A 48 -3.78 1.62 -8.69
C LEU A 48 -3.40 2.22 -10.05
N ALA A 49 -4.32 2.17 -11.02
CA ALA A 49 -4.09 2.75 -12.34
C ALA A 49 -3.77 4.26 -12.27
N GLN A 50 -4.40 4.96 -11.33
CA GLN A 50 -4.12 6.38 -11.05
C GLN A 50 -2.80 6.62 -10.31
N GLY A 51 -2.20 5.60 -9.69
CA GLY A 51 -0.99 5.73 -8.86
C GLY A 51 -1.19 6.48 -7.53
N ILE A 52 -0.11 7.12 -7.06
CA ILE A 52 -0.10 7.99 -5.86
C ILE A 52 0.29 9.42 -6.21
N ALA A 53 0.13 10.36 -5.27
CA ALA A 53 0.58 11.73 -5.46
C ALA A 53 2.12 11.80 -5.40
N LEU A 54 2.71 12.73 -6.15
CA LEU A 54 4.17 12.86 -6.23
C LEU A 54 4.78 13.31 -4.89
N ASP A 55 4.03 14.09 -4.11
CA ASP A 55 4.42 14.59 -2.79
C ASP A 55 4.29 13.54 -1.68
N THR A 56 3.74 12.36 -1.97
CA THR A 56 3.70 11.22 -1.04
C THR A 56 5.10 10.71 -0.73
N VAL A 57 6.09 10.88 -1.61
CA VAL A 57 7.45 10.35 -1.45
C VAL A 57 8.50 11.38 -1.86
N SER A 58 9.78 11.12 -1.54
CA SER A 58 10.87 12.01 -1.97
C SER A 58 11.00 12.03 -3.50
N VAL A 59 11.03 13.23 -4.07
CA VAL A 59 11.14 13.46 -5.53
C VAL A 59 12.41 12.83 -6.11
N ASP A 60 13.49 12.76 -5.34
CA ASP A 60 14.76 12.18 -5.81
C ASP A 60 14.63 10.68 -6.11
N ARG A 61 13.82 9.95 -5.34
CA ARG A 61 13.56 8.51 -5.55
C ARG A 61 12.79 8.24 -6.85
N VAL A 62 11.98 9.20 -7.28
CA VAL A 62 11.15 9.06 -8.49
C VAL A 62 11.99 9.22 -9.76
N LYS A 63 13.03 10.05 -9.74
CA LYS A 63 13.85 10.35 -10.94
C LYS A 63 14.49 9.09 -11.52
N ASP A 64 15.09 8.25 -10.68
CA ASP A 64 15.76 7.03 -11.12
C ASP A 64 14.79 6.01 -11.69
N LEU A 65 13.58 5.92 -11.11
CA LEU A 65 12.51 5.03 -11.57
C LEU A 65 11.91 5.49 -12.91
N VAL A 66 11.85 6.80 -13.15
CA VAL A 66 11.48 7.38 -14.45
C VAL A 66 12.57 7.09 -15.48
N ALA A 67 13.84 7.31 -15.14
CA ALA A 67 14.97 7.02 -16.02
C ALA A 67 15.04 5.53 -16.38
N GLY A 68 14.69 4.64 -15.44
CA GLY A 68 14.56 3.20 -15.65
C GLY A 68 13.28 2.76 -16.37
N GLY A 69 12.40 3.68 -16.76
CA GLY A 69 11.15 3.37 -17.47
C GLY A 69 10.10 2.63 -16.63
N LEU A 70 10.21 2.64 -15.30
CA LEU A 70 9.29 1.99 -14.38
C LEU A 70 8.13 2.91 -13.96
N VAL A 71 8.37 4.22 -13.95
CA VAL A 71 7.36 5.26 -13.69
C VAL A 71 7.08 6.06 -14.97
N ASP A 72 5.80 6.35 -15.23
CA ASP A 72 5.36 7.14 -16.38
C ASP A 72 5.72 8.63 -16.18
N PRO A 73 6.58 9.20 -17.04
CA PRO A 73 6.98 10.61 -16.95
C PRO A 73 5.80 11.58 -17.12
N ASN A 74 4.76 11.22 -17.88
CA ASN A 74 3.58 12.07 -18.04
C ASN A 74 2.79 12.18 -16.72
N GLY A 75 2.68 11.06 -16.00
CA GLY A 75 2.09 11.04 -14.67
C GLY A 75 2.85 11.98 -13.73
N VAL A 76 4.18 11.92 -13.75
CA VAL A 76 5.03 12.78 -12.90
C VAL A 76 4.84 14.26 -13.23
N ALA A 77 4.76 14.61 -14.51
CA ALA A 77 4.45 15.97 -14.94
C ALA A 77 3.07 16.46 -14.47
N MET A 78 2.13 15.55 -14.21
CA MET A 78 0.81 15.81 -13.62
C MET A 78 0.78 15.66 -12.09
N GLY A 79 1.94 15.51 -11.43
CA GLY A 79 2.03 15.36 -9.97
C GLY A 79 1.64 13.97 -9.47
N ARG A 80 1.78 12.92 -10.29
CA ARG A 80 1.39 11.55 -9.96
C ARG A 80 2.53 10.56 -10.23
N ILE A 81 2.66 9.54 -9.39
CA ILE A 81 3.56 8.41 -9.62
C ILE A 81 2.71 7.26 -10.13
N GLN A 82 2.72 7.05 -11.45
CA GLN A 82 2.01 5.96 -12.12
C GLN A 82 3.00 4.97 -12.69
N LEU A 83 2.79 3.68 -12.45
CA LEU A 83 3.67 2.65 -13.00
C LEU A 83 3.41 2.43 -14.49
N THR A 84 4.48 2.30 -15.27
CA THR A 84 4.40 1.77 -16.64
C THR A 84 4.01 0.29 -16.62
N LEU A 85 3.82 -0.32 -17.79
CA LEU A 85 3.58 -1.77 -17.85
C LEU A 85 4.75 -2.56 -17.24
N ALA A 86 6.00 -2.17 -17.52
CA ALA A 86 7.18 -2.77 -16.93
C ALA A 86 7.25 -2.52 -15.42
N GLY A 87 6.96 -1.29 -14.99
CA GLY A 87 6.89 -0.94 -13.57
C GLY A 87 5.90 -1.80 -12.79
N ARG A 88 4.73 -2.12 -13.36
CA ARG A 88 3.73 -3.00 -12.73
C ARG A 88 4.24 -4.42 -12.50
N LEU A 89 5.11 -4.93 -13.37
CA LEU A 89 5.74 -6.24 -13.18
C LEU A 89 6.79 -6.23 -12.05
N LEU A 90 7.35 -5.06 -11.76
CA LEU A 90 8.38 -4.85 -10.74
C LEU A 90 7.87 -4.02 -9.55
N ALA A 91 6.56 -4.03 -9.30
CA ALA A 91 5.93 -3.13 -8.33
C ALA A 91 6.56 -3.23 -6.93
N ASP A 92 6.93 -4.43 -6.47
CA ASP A 92 7.58 -4.63 -5.17
C ASP A 92 9.00 -4.01 -5.11
N ALA A 93 9.74 -4.04 -6.21
CA ALA A 93 11.05 -3.39 -6.29
C ALA A 93 10.90 -1.87 -6.31
N VAL A 94 9.97 -1.36 -7.12
CA VAL A 94 9.66 0.08 -7.18
C VAL A 94 9.26 0.61 -5.80
N ILE A 95 8.38 -0.10 -5.09
CA ILE A 95 7.96 0.28 -3.74
C ILE A 95 9.14 0.34 -2.77
N ARG A 96 10.02 -0.64 -2.82
CA ARG A 96 11.22 -0.65 -1.98
C ARG A 96 12.06 0.59 -2.23
N ASP A 97 12.31 0.93 -3.49
CA ASP A 97 13.13 2.09 -3.87
C ASP A 97 12.45 3.41 -3.46
N LEU A 98 11.12 3.51 -3.58
CA LEU A 98 10.35 4.67 -3.15
C LEU A 98 10.36 4.89 -1.63
N LEU A 99 10.47 3.82 -0.84
CA LEU A 99 10.43 3.84 0.63
C LEU A 99 11.83 3.72 1.28
N SER A 100 12.89 3.68 0.49
CA SER A 100 14.27 3.58 0.99
C SER A 100 14.79 4.93 1.49
N ASP A 101 15.46 4.91 2.66
CA ASP A 101 16.12 6.06 3.28
C ASP A 101 17.20 6.69 2.41
#